data_AF-A0A6G1QHI0-F1
#
_entry.id   AF-A0A6G1QHI0-F1
#
_cell.length_a   1.000
_cell.length_b   1.000
_cell.length_c   1.000
_cell.angle_alpha   90.00
_cell.angle_beta   90.00
_cell.angle_gamma   90.00
#
_symmetry.space_group_name_H-M   'P 1'
#
loop_
_entity.id
_entity.type
_entity.pdbx_description
1 polymer ?
#
loop_
_entity_poly.entity_id
_entity_poly.type
_entity_poly.pdbx_seq_one_letter_code
_entity_poly.pdbx_strand_id
1 'polypeptide(L)'
;MSIYFTALVSLGVLSPLVVAVGAAECSERETLLRPIANKVTPVTDCLMECTGMTYIRKLQLQDNHNIRLKDSTEGDLGEYCWSTELKCTVGESFHRAYVVLPVDVSAVAPEQLEVKVTAPAASTLHADGGPSTIADTCGLRYEAGEQFSRETAGTSFCIQVVTQEDVLGDKVLKCPPYLVTFWQRNPNRSNQQGYG
;
A
#
# COMPACT_ATOMS: atom_id res chain seq x y z
N MET A 1 -62.68 2.97 -34.84
CA MET A 1 -61.84 3.00 -33.62
C MET A 1 -60.65 2.09 -33.89
N SER A 2 -59.60 2.60 -34.53
CA SER A 2 -58.46 3.34 -33.97
C SER A 2 -57.37 2.42 -33.39
N ILE A 3 -56.45 2.05 -34.28
CA ILE A 3 -54.98 2.00 -34.12
C ILE A 3 -54.46 1.52 -32.75
N TYR A 4 -53.99 0.27 -32.70
CA TYR A 4 -53.15 -0.21 -31.60
C TYR A 4 -51.71 0.29 -31.78
N PHE A 5 -51.28 1.05 -30.78
CA PHE A 5 -49.97 1.68 -30.67
C PHE A 5 -48.85 0.65 -30.50
N THR A 6 -47.84 0.78 -31.36
CA THR A 6 -46.47 0.30 -31.17
C THR A 6 -45.84 0.95 -29.93
N ALA A 7 -45.27 0.13 -29.04
CA ALA A 7 -44.30 0.59 -28.06
C ALA A 7 -43.15 -0.43 -27.98
N LEU A 8 -42.06 -0.13 -28.70
CA LEU A 8 -40.74 -0.70 -28.46
C LEU A 8 -40.28 -0.25 -27.07
N VAL A 9 -39.96 -1.20 -26.19
CA VAL A 9 -39.13 -0.94 -25.01
C VAL A 9 -37.87 -1.80 -25.14
N SER A 10 -36.94 -1.31 -25.93
CA SER A 10 -35.56 -1.76 -25.97
C SER A 10 -34.74 -0.92 -24.99
N LEU A 11 -34.57 -1.40 -23.76
CA LEU A 11 -33.60 -0.88 -22.79
C LEU A 11 -33.09 -2.06 -21.95
N GLY A 12 -32.40 -2.98 -22.63
CA GLY A 12 -31.62 -4.04 -22.01
C GLY A 12 -30.27 -3.49 -21.58
N VAL A 13 -30.17 -3.15 -20.29
CA VAL A 13 -28.98 -3.19 -19.43
C VAL A 13 -27.62 -3.06 -20.16
N LEU A 14 -27.16 -1.82 -20.34
CA LEU A 14 -25.74 -1.55 -20.51
C LEU A 14 -25.06 -1.89 -19.18
N SER A 15 -24.47 -3.09 -19.11
CA SER A 15 -23.52 -3.45 -18.07
C SER A 15 -22.39 -2.41 -18.07
N PRO A 16 -22.10 -1.72 -16.95
CA PRO A 16 -20.80 -1.11 -16.82
C PRO A 16 -19.82 -2.27 -16.67
N LEU A 17 -19.08 -2.56 -17.75
CA LEU A 17 -17.78 -3.22 -17.65
C LEU A 17 -16.94 -2.32 -16.75
N VAL A 18 -16.99 -2.56 -15.45
CA VAL A 18 -15.98 -2.07 -14.52
C VAL A 18 -14.70 -2.74 -14.98
N VAL A 19 -13.89 -1.97 -15.70
CA VAL A 19 -12.51 -2.31 -16.00
C VAL A 19 -11.85 -2.47 -14.63
N ALA A 20 -11.70 -3.72 -14.19
CA ALA A 20 -10.82 -4.05 -13.08
C ALA A 20 -9.41 -3.71 -13.58
N VAL A 21 -8.98 -2.48 -13.31
CA VAL A 21 -7.59 -2.07 -13.50
C VAL A 21 -6.77 -2.93 -12.55
N GLY A 22 -6.24 -4.02 -13.11
CA GLY A 22 -5.00 -4.67 -12.72
C GLY A 22 -4.72 -4.87 -11.24
N ALA A 23 -5.69 -5.27 -10.41
CA ALA A 23 -5.35 -5.84 -9.10
C ALA A 23 -4.41 -7.03 -9.37
N ALA A 24 -3.16 -6.94 -8.93
CA ALA A 24 -2.17 -7.97 -9.16
C ALA A 24 -2.62 -9.26 -8.45
N GLU A 25 -3.26 -10.17 -9.18
CA GLU A 25 -3.60 -11.50 -8.67
C GLU A 25 -2.32 -12.31 -8.49
N CYS A 26 -2.13 -12.80 -7.28
CA CYS A 26 -0.94 -13.52 -6.84
C CYS A 26 -0.89 -14.94 -7.38
N SER A 27 0.17 -15.24 -8.14
CA SER A 27 0.51 -16.59 -8.61
C SER A 27 1.75 -17.16 -7.92
N GLU A 28 2.45 -16.39 -7.09
CA GLU A 28 3.69 -16.85 -6.47
C GLU A 28 3.43 -17.81 -5.30
N ARG A 29 4.14 -18.93 -5.35
CA ARG A 29 4.16 -19.94 -4.30
C ARG A 29 5.34 -19.59 -3.40
N GLU A 30 5.07 -19.22 -2.16
CA GLU A 30 6.11 -19.09 -1.14
C GLU A 30 6.92 -20.40 -1.13
N THR A 31 8.14 -20.40 -1.68
CA THR A 31 9.06 -21.52 -1.44
C THR A 31 9.35 -21.51 0.05
N LEU A 32 8.72 -22.45 0.74
CA LEU A 32 8.88 -22.73 2.16
C LEU A 32 10.34 -22.50 2.59
N LEU A 33 10.51 -21.53 3.49
CA LEU A 33 11.66 -21.33 4.37
C LEU A 33 13.03 -21.50 3.68
N ARG A 34 13.44 -20.49 2.90
CA ARG A 34 14.87 -20.25 2.74
C ARG A 34 15.44 -19.77 4.08
N PRO A 35 16.58 -20.31 4.55
CA PRO A 35 17.20 -19.85 5.78
C PRO A 35 17.37 -18.34 5.71
N ILE A 36 16.93 -17.66 6.78
CA ILE A 36 17.11 -16.21 6.96
C ILE A 36 18.59 -15.93 6.71
N ALA A 37 18.90 -15.17 5.65
CA ALA A 37 20.26 -14.73 5.41
C ALA A 37 20.76 -14.04 6.70
N ASN A 38 21.99 -14.35 7.12
CA ASN A 38 22.60 -13.97 8.41
C ASN A 38 22.74 -12.45 8.69
N LYS A 39 21.99 -11.60 8.00
CA LYS A 39 21.88 -10.17 8.23
C LYS A 39 20.39 -9.80 8.27
N VAL A 40 19.76 -10.04 9.42
CA VAL A 40 18.50 -9.38 9.75
C VAL A 40 18.86 -7.92 10.00
N THR A 41 18.47 -7.03 9.09
CA THR A 41 18.54 -5.59 9.36
C THR A 41 17.64 -5.32 10.57
N PRO A 42 18.14 -4.62 11.61
CA PRO A 42 17.33 -4.31 12.78
C PRO A 42 16.12 -3.47 12.35
N VAL A 43 14.95 -3.91 12.78
CA VAL A 43 13.68 -3.19 12.55
C VAL A 43 13.71 -1.90 13.35
N THR A 44 13.21 -0.81 12.77
CA THR A 44 13.18 0.49 13.47
C THR A 44 12.18 0.47 14.64
N ASP A 45 12.48 1.23 15.70
CA ASP A 45 11.57 1.36 16.87
C ASP A 45 10.19 1.89 16.45
N CYS A 46 10.15 2.87 15.52
CA CYS A 46 8.91 3.39 14.97
C CYS A 46 8.08 2.31 14.26
N LEU A 47 8.72 1.42 13.47
CA LEU A 47 8.00 0.35 12.80
C LEU A 47 7.45 -0.67 13.80
N MET A 48 8.21 -1.02 14.84
CA MET A 48 7.77 -1.95 15.88
C MET A 48 6.58 -1.39 16.67
N GLU A 49 6.65 -0.14 17.10
CA GLU A 49 5.57 0.53 17.82
C GLU A 49 4.31 0.64 16.94
N CYS A 50 4.48 1.13 15.70
CA CYS A 50 3.35 1.25 14.77
C CYS A 50 2.73 -0.11 14.43
N THR A 51 3.54 -1.17 14.33
CA THR A 51 3.04 -2.54 14.15
C THR A 51 2.11 -2.90 15.30
N GLY A 52 2.55 -2.76 16.55
CA GLY A 52 1.72 -3.06 17.73
C GLY A 52 0.38 -2.29 17.71
N MET A 53 0.43 -0.99 17.48
CA MET A 53 -0.76 -0.14 17.45
C MET A 53 -1.69 -0.44 16.27
N THR A 54 -1.14 -0.73 15.09
CA THR A 54 -1.90 -1.12 13.90
C THR A 54 -2.64 -2.44 14.13
N TYR A 55 -1.99 -3.42 14.78
CA TYR A 55 -2.64 -4.70 15.10
C TYR A 55 -3.74 -4.54 16.16
N ILE A 56 -3.56 -3.68 17.16
CA ILE A 56 -4.63 -3.34 18.12
C ILE A 56 -5.82 -2.73 17.38
N ARG A 57 -5.59 -1.75 16.51
CA ARG A 57 -6.64 -1.07 15.74
C ARG A 57 -7.33 -2.02 14.76
N LYS A 58 -6.59 -2.93 14.13
CA LYS A 58 -7.13 -4.01 13.29
C LYS A 58 -8.17 -4.84 14.05
N LEU A 59 -7.87 -5.25 15.28
CA LEU A 59 -8.80 -6.01 16.12
C LEU A 59 -10.04 -5.19 16.49
N GLN A 60 -9.86 -3.91 16.83
CA GLN A 60 -10.95 -3.00 17.19
C GLN A 60 -11.91 -2.74 16.01
N LEU A 61 -11.36 -2.57 14.82
CA LEU A 61 -12.12 -2.32 13.59
C LEU A 61 -12.64 -3.59 12.91
N GLN A 62 -12.31 -4.77 13.45
CA GLN A 62 -12.59 -6.07 12.82
C GLN A 62 -12.07 -6.15 11.38
N ASP A 63 -10.96 -5.49 11.11
CA ASP A 63 -10.34 -5.45 9.80
C ASP A 63 -9.74 -6.83 9.47
N ASN A 64 -10.19 -7.41 8.36
CA ASN A 64 -9.81 -8.74 7.90
C ASN A 64 -8.66 -8.74 6.89
N HIS A 65 -8.13 -7.58 6.51
CA HIS A 65 -6.98 -7.49 5.61
C HIS A 65 -5.71 -8.00 6.30
N ASN A 66 -4.84 -8.67 5.56
CA ASN A 66 -3.48 -8.92 6.02
C ASN A 66 -2.64 -7.66 5.82
N ILE A 67 -2.02 -7.18 6.90
CA ILE A 67 -1.30 -5.91 6.93
C ILE A 67 0.17 -6.22 7.13
N ARG A 68 1.01 -5.69 6.25
CA ARG A 68 2.46 -5.93 6.27
C ARG A 68 3.16 -4.59 6.29
N LEU A 69 4.06 -4.41 7.25
CA LEU A 69 4.89 -3.22 7.43
C LEU A 69 6.33 -3.57 7.05
N LYS A 70 7.01 -2.66 6.35
CA LYS A 70 8.38 -2.88 5.88
C LYS A 70 9.20 -1.59 5.94
N ASP A 71 10.35 -1.64 6.62
CA ASP A 71 11.32 -0.54 6.63
C ASP A 71 11.83 -0.25 5.22
N SER A 72 12.20 1.01 4.99
CA SER A 72 12.93 1.42 3.79
C SER A 72 14.36 0.91 3.82
N THR A 73 14.94 0.77 2.62
CA THR A 73 16.39 0.71 2.43
C THR A 73 16.88 2.05 1.94
N GLU A 74 18.08 2.45 2.34
CA GLU A 74 18.72 3.68 1.85
C GLU A 74 18.98 3.58 0.33
N GLY A 75 18.60 4.62 -0.41
CA GLY A 75 18.84 4.78 -1.85
C GLY A 75 19.97 5.77 -2.14
N ASP A 76 19.78 6.66 -3.12
CA ASP A 76 20.64 7.83 -3.28
C ASP A 76 20.42 8.83 -2.12
N LEU A 77 21.14 9.96 -2.12
CA LEU A 77 21.17 10.90 -1.00
C LEU A 77 19.77 11.40 -0.62
N GLY A 78 19.30 11.02 0.58
CA GLY A 78 17.97 11.38 1.10
C GLY A 78 16.82 10.51 0.58
N GLU A 79 17.13 9.43 -0.14
CA GLU A 79 16.13 8.51 -0.67
C GLU A 79 15.84 7.32 0.24
N TYR A 80 14.57 6.94 0.25
CA TYR A 80 14.04 5.78 0.94
C TYR A 80 13.38 4.86 -0.08
N CYS A 81 13.87 3.63 -0.19
CA CYS A 81 13.50 2.71 -1.26
C CYS A 81 12.86 1.41 -0.74
N TRP A 82 12.00 0.84 -1.58
CA TRP A 82 11.45 -0.49 -1.46
C TRP A 82 11.46 -1.20 -2.82
N SER A 83 11.50 -2.53 -2.82
CA SER A 83 11.18 -3.29 -4.03
C SER A 83 9.67 -3.25 -4.29
N THR A 84 9.29 -3.03 -5.55
CA THR A 84 7.90 -3.15 -6.03
C THR A 84 7.49 -4.62 -6.21
N GLU A 85 8.41 -5.56 -6.09
CA GLU A 85 8.12 -6.99 -6.04
C GLU A 85 7.38 -7.31 -4.74
N LEU A 86 6.06 -7.36 -4.84
CA LEU A 86 5.21 -7.71 -3.73
C LEU A 86 5.17 -9.23 -3.56
N LYS A 87 5.91 -9.73 -2.55
CA LYS A 87 5.73 -11.10 -2.06
C LYS A 87 4.32 -11.23 -1.51
N CYS A 88 3.57 -12.24 -1.95
CA CYS A 88 2.21 -12.44 -1.49
C CYS A 88 1.88 -13.91 -1.23
N THR A 89 0.83 -14.12 -0.43
CA THR A 89 0.37 -15.46 -0.07
C THR A 89 -0.69 -15.91 -1.06
N VAL A 90 -0.67 -17.19 -1.44
CA VAL A 90 -1.70 -17.77 -2.32
C VAL A 90 -3.09 -17.53 -1.72
N GLY A 91 -4.00 -17.02 -2.55
CA GLY A 91 -5.34 -16.65 -2.12
C GLY A 91 -5.45 -15.24 -1.53
N GLU A 92 -4.41 -14.42 -1.62
CA GLU A 92 -4.48 -12.99 -1.35
C GLU A 92 -4.43 -12.17 -2.64
N SER A 93 -5.00 -10.98 -2.59
CA SER A 93 -4.84 -9.94 -3.60
C SER A 93 -4.38 -8.64 -2.95
N PHE A 94 -3.44 -7.95 -3.60
CA PHE A 94 -3.02 -6.63 -3.19
C PHE A 94 -4.22 -5.67 -3.22
N HIS A 95 -4.38 -4.87 -2.16
CA HIS A 95 -5.48 -3.93 -2.02
C HIS A 95 -4.99 -2.49 -2.05
N ARG A 96 -4.09 -2.12 -1.14
CA ARG A 96 -3.56 -0.75 -1.01
C ARG A 96 -2.14 -0.75 -0.46
N ALA A 97 -1.42 0.32 -0.74
CA ALA A 97 -0.13 0.63 -0.11
C ALA A 97 -0.08 2.08 0.34
N TYR A 98 0.59 2.29 1.47
CA TYR A 98 0.87 3.61 2.02
C TYR A 98 2.35 3.72 2.39
N VAL A 99 2.97 4.85 2.06
CA VAL A 99 4.19 5.30 2.73
C VAL A 99 3.76 6.01 4.00
N VAL A 100 4.37 5.67 5.13
CA VAL A 100 4.15 6.33 6.41
C VAL A 100 5.39 7.10 6.80
N LEU A 101 5.24 8.40 7.07
CA LEU A 101 6.28 9.29 7.56
C LEU A 101 6.16 9.42 9.08
N PRO A 102 7.09 8.84 9.87
CA PRO A 102 7.04 8.92 11.31
C PRO A 102 7.43 10.33 11.76
N VAL A 103 6.42 11.16 12.05
CA VAL A 103 6.62 12.53 12.53
C VAL A 103 5.86 12.75 13.83
N ASP A 104 6.05 13.90 14.44
CA ASP A 104 5.11 14.38 15.45
C ASP A 104 3.94 15.07 14.75
N VAL A 105 2.82 14.34 14.61
CA VAL A 105 1.60 14.85 13.97
C VAL A 105 0.95 16.02 14.70
N SER A 106 1.36 16.31 15.94
CA SER A 106 0.94 17.51 16.66
C SER A 106 1.76 18.76 16.30
N ALA A 107 2.97 18.56 15.76
CA ALA A 107 3.90 19.63 15.40
C ALA A 107 4.04 19.82 13.88
N VAL A 108 3.77 18.78 13.10
CA VAL A 108 4.00 18.74 11.65
C VAL A 108 2.70 18.44 10.92
N ALA A 109 2.24 19.41 10.14
CA ALA A 109 1.04 19.26 9.33
C ALA A 109 1.39 18.61 7.97
N PRO A 110 0.46 17.85 7.35
CA PRO A 110 0.70 17.21 6.05
C PRO A 110 1.18 18.18 4.97
N GLU A 111 0.69 19.43 5.00
CA GLU A 111 0.98 20.45 4.00
C GLU A 111 2.43 20.93 4.06
N GLN A 112 3.15 20.66 5.15
CA GLN A 112 4.53 21.08 5.33
C GLN A 112 5.55 20.14 4.68
N LEU A 113 5.12 18.93 4.30
CA LEU A 113 5.97 17.88 3.73
C LEU A 113 5.42 17.38 2.40
N GLU A 114 6.30 17.33 1.40
CA GLU A 114 6.04 16.70 0.12
C GLU A 114 6.83 15.38 0.03
N VAL A 115 6.18 14.35 -0.52
CA VAL A 115 6.82 13.05 -0.78
C VAL A 115 6.95 12.87 -2.28
N LYS A 116 8.17 13.08 -2.78
CA LYS A 116 8.51 12.96 -4.19
C LYS A 116 8.92 11.53 -4.48
N VAL A 117 8.29 10.89 -5.47
CA VAL A 117 8.75 9.62 -6.03
C VAL A 117 9.92 9.94 -6.96
N THR A 118 11.06 9.28 -6.74
CA THR A 118 12.26 9.44 -7.57
C THR A 118 12.48 8.25 -8.49
N ALA A 119 11.93 7.09 -8.15
CA ALA A 119 11.90 5.89 -8.99
C ALA A 119 10.59 5.11 -8.81
N PRO A 120 10.06 4.45 -9.85
CA PRO A 120 10.64 4.32 -11.19
C PRO A 120 10.36 5.50 -12.13
N ALA A 121 9.37 6.33 -11.80
CA ALA A 121 9.02 7.53 -12.56
C ALA A 121 8.74 8.68 -11.59
N ALA A 122 9.22 9.87 -11.93
CA ALA A 122 9.07 11.04 -11.07
C ALA A 122 7.60 11.44 -10.92
N SER A 123 7.13 11.51 -9.68
CA SER A 123 5.78 11.95 -9.32
C SER A 123 5.74 12.42 -7.86
N THR A 124 4.58 12.84 -7.37
CA THR A 124 4.39 13.22 -5.96
C THR A 124 3.27 12.37 -5.38
N LEU A 125 3.47 11.82 -4.18
CA LEU A 125 2.43 11.07 -3.48
C LEU A 125 1.45 12.02 -2.79
N HIS A 126 0.18 11.58 -2.72
CA HIS A 126 -0.87 12.35 -2.05
C HIS A 126 -1.00 11.92 -0.60
N ALA A 127 -1.09 12.91 0.31
CA ALA A 127 -1.37 12.65 1.72
C ALA A 127 -2.78 12.07 1.89
N ASP A 128 -2.90 11.01 2.70
CA ASP A 128 -4.16 10.38 3.06
C ASP A 128 -4.51 10.68 4.53
N GLY A 129 -5.54 11.51 4.72
CA GLY A 129 -6.15 11.78 6.02
C GLY A 129 -7.36 10.91 6.35
N GLY A 130 -7.73 9.97 5.48
CA GLY A 130 -8.94 9.16 5.63
C GLY A 130 -8.86 8.15 6.79
N PRO A 131 -9.99 7.57 7.23
CA PRO A 131 -9.98 6.51 8.24
C PRO A 131 -9.12 5.32 7.80
N SER A 132 -8.26 4.82 8.69
CA SER A 132 -7.40 3.67 8.42
C SER A 132 -7.18 2.81 9.65
N THR A 133 -6.74 1.58 9.40
CA THR A 133 -6.26 0.63 10.40
C THR A 133 -4.85 0.96 10.87
N ILE A 134 -4.08 1.71 10.09
CA ILE A 134 -2.82 2.31 10.55
C ILE A 134 -3.18 3.31 11.65
N ALA A 135 -2.56 3.20 12.82
CA ALA A 135 -2.83 4.11 13.92
C ALA A 135 -2.35 5.52 13.59
N ASP A 136 -3.14 6.55 13.93
CA ASP A 136 -2.81 7.95 13.62
C ASP A 136 -1.50 8.42 14.30
N THR A 137 -1.12 7.77 15.39
CA THR A 137 0.15 8.01 16.10
C THR A 137 1.39 7.52 15.33
N CYS A 138 1.20 6.70 14.29
CA CYS A 138 2.29 6.21 13.44
C CYS A 138 2.92 7.32 12.58
N GLY A 139 2.20 8.40 12.32
CA GLY A 139 2.66 9.50 11.47
C GLY A 139 1.74 9.81 10.30
N LEU A 140 2.27 10.59 9.35
CA LEU A 140 1.54 11.00 8.15
C LEU A 140 1.53 9.86 7.12
N ARG A 141 0.40 9.69 6.43
CA ARG A 141 0.21 8.63 5.43
C ARG A 141 0.16 9.24 4.04
N TYR A 142 0.81 8.58 3.08
CA TYR A 142 0.80 8.97 1.68
C TYR A 142 0.46 7.75 0.81
N GLU A 143 -0.50 7.91 -0.11
CA GLU A 143 -0.95 6.82 -0.97
C GLU A 143 0.16 6.41 -1.95
N ALA A 144 0.49 5.13 -1.96
CA ALA A 144 1.55 4.57 -2.81
C ALA A 144 1.07 3.40 -3.68
N GLY A 145 -0.23 3.09 -3.67
CA GLY A 145 -0.81 1.92 -4.33
C GLY A 145 -0.47 1.82 -5.82
N GLU A 146 -0.51 2.94 -6.53
CA GLU A 146 -0.24 2.99 -7.98
C GLU A 146 1.19 2.57 -8.36
N GLN A 147 2.13 2.63 -7.40
CA GLN A 147 3.53 2.28 -7.62
C GLN A 147 3.74 0.75 -7.65
N PHE A 148 2.75 -0.02 -7.19
CA PHE A 148 2.80 -1.48 -7.09
C PHE A 148 1.85 -2.12 -8.10
N SER A 149 2.25 -2.12 -9.37
CA SER A 149 1.52 -2.74 -10.47
C SER A 149 2.32 -3.89 -11.08
N ARG A 150 1.69 -4.66 -11.98
CA ARG A 150 2.41 -5.70 -12.75
C ARG A 150 3.47 -5.11 -13.67
N GLU A 151 3.27 -3.89 -14.16
CA GLU A 151 4.20 -3.22 -15.08
C GLU A 151 5.47 -2.74 -14.38
N THR A 152 5.32 -2.35 -13.11
CA THR A 152 6.44 -1.91 -12.27
C THR A 152 7.04 -3.05 -11.43
N ALA A 153 6.53 -4.28 -11.53
CA ALA A 153 6.99 -5.38 -10.69
C ALA A 153 8.49 -5.69 -10.89
N GLY A 154 9.22 -5.83 -9.79
CA GLY A 154 10.66 -6.14 -9.81
C GLY A 154 11.58 -4.93 -9.98
N THR A 155 11.03 -3.71 -9.95
CA THR A 155 11.81 -2.45 -9.92
C THR A 155 11.96 -1.92 -8.49
N SER A 156 12.71 -0.84 -8.35
CA SER A 156 12.75 -0.04 -7.11
C SER A 156 11.65 1.03 -7.14
N PHE A 157 10.97 1.19 -6.01
CA PHE A 157 10.14 2.34 -5.69
C PHE A 157 10.89 3.15 -4.64
N CYS A 158 11.32 4.36 -5.00
CA CYS A 158 12.10 5.25 -4.14
C CYS A 158 11.39 6.57 -3.97
N ILE A 159 11.50 7.13 -2.77
CA ILE A 159 10.96 8.44 -2.44
C ILE A 159 12.03 9.32 -1.82
N GLN A 160 11.80 10.62 -1.92
CA GLN A 160 12.50 11.64 -1.17
C GLN A 160 11.46 12.48 -0.42
N VAL A 161 11.73 12.74 0.86
CA VAL A 161 10.87 13.60 1.69
C VAL A 161 11.48 14.99 1.69
N VAL A 162 10.70 16.00 1.28
CA VAL A 162 11.16 17.39 1.24
C VAL A 162 10.16 18.32 1.93
N THR A 163 10.64 19.44 2.44
CA THR A 163 9.79 20.54 2.92
C THR A 163 9.29 21.38 1.75
N GLN A 164 8.36 22.31 2.00
CA GLN A 164 7.91 23.28 0.97
C GLN A 164 9.05 24.14 0.38
N GLU A 165 10.16 24.28 1.10
CA GLU A 165 11.36 25.02 0.64
C GLU A 165 12.33 24.13 -0.15
N ASP A 166 11.92 22.91 -0.51
CA ASP A 166 12.73 21.90 -1.21
C ASP A 166 13.99 21.47 -0.43
N VAL A 167 13.93 21.57 0.89
CA VAL A 167 14.98 21.09 1.80
C VAL A 167 14.65 19.66 2.23
N LEU A 168 15.66 18.80 2.34
CA LEU A 168 15.50 17.44 2.85
C LEU A 168 14.76 17.42 4.20
N GLY A 169 13.66 16.67 4.23
CA GLY A 169 12.76 16.53 5.37
C GLY A 169 13.29 15.63 6.49
N ASP A 170 14.48 15.04 6.33
CA ASP A 170 15.06 14.06 7.25
C ASP A 170 15.12 14.54 8.71
N LYS A 171 15.27 15.85 8.92
CA LYS A 171 15.32 16.46 10.26
C LYS A 171 13.97 16.46 11.00
N VAL A 172 12.88 16.29 10.26
CA VAL A 172 11.51 16.29 10.78
C VAL A 172 11.04 14.86 11.10
N LEU A 173 11.67 13.87 10.47
CA LEU A 173 11.37 12.46 10.66
C LEU A 173 11.98 11.94 11.98
N LYS A 174 11.19 11.18 12.74
CA LYS A 174 11.66 10.46 13.94
C LYS A 174 12.46 9.21 13.58
N CYS A 175 12.09 8.58 12.47
CA CYS A 175 12.69 7.37 11.91
C CYS A 175 12.61 7.42 10.38
N PRO A 176 13.39 6.59 9.64
CA PRO A 176 13.16 6.38 8.22
C PRO A 176 11.68 6.04 7.93
N PRO A 177 11.11 6.52 6.81
CA PRO A 177 9.80 6.12 6.36
C PRO A 177 9.69 4.61 6.17
N TYR A 178 8.49 4.07 6.34
CA TYR A 178 8.19 2.67 6.10
C TYR A 178 6.95 2.49 5.23
N LEU A 179 6.90 1.36 4.53
CA LEU A 179 5.81 0.97 3.66
C LEU A 179 4.82 0.09 4.43
N VAL A 180 3.53 0.39 4.29
CA VAL A 180 2.44 -0.44 4.79
C VAL A 180 1.61 -0.94 3.62
N THR A 181 1.43 -2.25 3.51
CA THR A 181 0.63 -2.87 2.45
C THR A 181 -0.55 -3.65 3.02
N PHE A 182 -1.69 -3.55 2.36
CA PHE A 182 -2.94 -4.22 2.70
C PHE A 182 -3.27 -5.28 1.67
N TRP A 183 -3.66 -6.44 2.17
CA TRP A 183 -3.91 -7.64 1.37
C TRP A 183 -5.28 -8.21 1.71
N GLN A 184 -6.14 -8.35 0.70
CA GLN A 184 -7.46 -8.96 0.87
C GLN A 184 -7.35 -10.46 0.67
N ARG A 185 -7.89 -11.25 1.61
CA ARG A 185 -8.02 -12.71 1.42
C ARG A 185 -9.21 -12.99 0.51
N ASN A 186 -8.98 -13.82 -0.50
CA ASN A 186 -9.98 -14.31 -1.45
C ASN A 186 -10.59 -15.62 -0.95
N PRO A 187 -11.83 -15.62 -0.45
CA PRO A 187 -12.44 -16.78 0.22
C PRO A 187 -12.64 -18.00 -0.71
N ASN A 188 -12.67 -17.79 -2.03
CA ASN A 188 -12.96 -18.86 -2.99
C ASN A 188 -11.74 -19.71 -3.38
N ARG A 189 -10.51 -19.29 -3.10
CA ARG A 189 -9.29 -20.05 -3.48
C ARG A 189 -8.74 -20.96 -2.39
N SER A 190 -9.13 -20.77 -1.13
CA SER A 190 -8.72 -21.64 -0.01
C SER A 190 -9.27 -23.07 -0.10
N ASN A 191 -10.33 -23.30 -0.88
CA ASN A 191 -10.99 -24.60 -1.01
C ASN A 191 -10.49 -25.47 -2.18
N GLN A 192 -9.53 -25.00 -3.00
CA GLN A 192 -9.06 -25.75 -4.18
C GLN A 192 -7.72 -26.49 -3.98
N GLN A 193 -7.10 -26.42 -2.79
CA GLN A 193 -5.82 -27.11 -2.51
C GLN A 193 -5.96 -28.35 -1.60
N GLY A 194 -7.16 -28.92 -1.47
CA GLY A 194 -7.44 -30.10 -0.66
C GLY A 194 -7.52 -31.44 -1.39
N TYR A 195 -7.20 -31.50 -2.69
CA TYR A 195 -7.20 -32.77 -3.44
C TYR A 195 -5.97 -32.83 -4.37
N GLY A 196 -5.03 -33.69 -3.98
CA GLY A 196 -3.87 -34.12 -4.73
C GLY A 196 -3.29 -35.34 -4.06
#